data_AF-A0A0Q0VJ43-F1
#
_entry.id   AF-A0A0Q0VJ43-F1
#
_cell.length_a   1.000
_cell.length_b   1.000
_cell.length_c   1.000
_cell.angle_alpha   90.00
_cell.angle_beta   90.00
_cell.angle_gamma   90.00
#
_symmetry.space_group_name_H-M   'P 1'
#
loop_
_entity.id
_entity.type
_entity.pdbx_description
1 polymer ?
#
loop_
_entity_poly.entity_id
_entity_poly.type
_entity_poly.pdbx_seq_one_letter_code
_entity_poly.pdbx_strand_id
1 'polypeptide(L)'
;MTLYTPTHVGTVTKYVFVDSPDITPQNLSIRAYEISRGLMIKETCFGLQITGMPDEVARVIAELRTLDPSHIFVKDRGFPPGDPRRCRANLGGARPGYYGHEFEVALLRYISRGLDRIAACEKDGLPAPEAPPKKLYTTRLDVKRLKKIIDAEEP
;
A
#
# COMPACT_ATOMS: atom_id res chain seq x y z
N MET A 1 6.50 -11.29 -33.09
CA MET A 1 6.68 -10.64 -31.78
C MET A 1 7.34 -9.29 -32.02
N THR A 2 6.66 -8.20 -31.69
CA THR A 2 7.30 -6.88 -31.61
C THR A 2 8.28 -6.87 -30.44
N LEU A 3 9.49 -6.34 -30.66
CA LEU A 3 10.48 -6.17 -29.59
C LEU A 3 9.94 -5.17 -28.56
N TYR A 4 9.93 -5.56 -27.28
CA TYR A 4 9.53 -4.66 -26.20
C TYR A 4 10.67 -3.71 -25.87
N THR A 5 10.45 -2.42 -26.07
CA THR A 5 11.36 -1.36 -25.62
C THR A 5 10.79 -0.73 -24.34
N PRO A 6 11.39 -0.97 -23.17
CA PRO A 6 10.91 -0.37 -21.93
C PRO A 6 11.03 1.16 -21.97
N THR A 7 9.92 1.85 -21.70
CA THR A 7 9.84 3.33 -21.70
C THR A 7 10.39 3.98 -20.43
N HIS A 8 10.58 3.20 -19.35
CA HIS A 8 10.96 3.69 -18.03
C HIS A 8 12.11 2.87 -17.44
N VAL A 9 13.20 2.73 -18.20
CA VAL A 9 14.39 2.01 -17.73
C VAL A 9 14.99 2.71 -16.51
N GLY A 10 15.34 1.93 -15.49
CA GLY A 10 15.99 2.44 -14.27
C GLY A 10 15.05 3.13 -13.28
N THR A 11 13.76 3.27 -13.58
CA THR A 11 12.81 3.87 -12.65
C THR A 11 12.18 2.84 -11.72
N VAL A 12 11.65 3.32 -10.60
CA VAL A 12 10.82 2.54 -9.67
C VAL A 12 9.43 3.15 -9.61
N THR A 13 8.42 2.29 -9.44
CA THR A 13 7.06 2.73 -9.12
C THR A 13 6.70 2.28 -7.71
N LYS A 14 6.44 3.26 -6.84
CA LYS A 14 5.96 3.05 -5.46
C LYS A 14 4.49 3.42 -5.37
N TYR A 15 3.76 2.69 -4.54
CA TYR A 15 2.42 3.08 -4.10
C TYR A 15 2.54 3.63 -2.67
N VAL A 16 2.04 4.84 -2.46
CA VAL A 16 1.98 5.53 -1.18
C VAL A 16 0.52 5.55 -0.73
N PHE A 17 0.20 4.80 0.31
CA PHE A 17 -1.10 4.80 0.95
C PHE A 17 -1.18 5.90 2.00
N VAL A 18 -2.37 6.46 2.16
CA VAL A 18 -2.73 7.33 3.27
C VAL A 18 -3.97 6.79 3.96
N ASP A 19 -3.88 6.65 5.27
CA ASP A 19 -5.00 6.29 6.14
C ASP A 19 -5.04 7.28 7.30
N SER A 20 -5.31 8.55 6.99
CA SER A 20 -5.26 9.66 7.94
C SER A 20 -6.64 10.29 8.10
N PRO A 21 -7.02 10.71 9.32
CA PRO A 21 -8.21 11.53 9.52
C PRO A 21 -8.06 12.95 8.94
N ASP A 22 -6.84 13.46 8.83
CA ASP A 22 -6.54 14.86 8.53
C ASP A 22 -5.96 15.07 7.12
N ILE A 23 -5.37 14.03 6.53
CA ILE A 23 -4.74 14.08 5.20
C ILE A 23 -5.51 13.20 4.21
N THR A 24 -6.05 13.81 3.17
CA THR A 24 -6.67 13.08 2.05
C THR A 24 -5.64 12.70 0.97
N PRO A 25 -5.94 11.69 0.13
CA PRO A 25 -5.14 11.41 -1.06
C PRO A 25 -4.89 12.62 -1.96
N GLN A 26 -5.87 13.53 -2.06
CA GLN A 26 -5.77 14.74 -2.85
C GLN A 26 -4.81 15.75 -2.22
N ASN A 27 -4.81 15.93 -0.89
CA ASN A 27 -3.83 16.77 -0.22
C ASN A 27 -2.41 16.26 -0.47
N LEU A 28 -2.24 14.94 -0.38
CA LEU A 28 -0.96 14.28 -0.60
C LEU A 28 -0.50 14.37 -2.06
N SER A 29 -1.42 14.28 -3.02
CA SER A 29 -1.12 14.41 -4.45
C SER A 29 -0.66 15.83 -4.80
N ILE A 30 -1.36 16.86 -4.30
CA ILE A 30 -0.98 18.27 -4.47
C ILE A 30 0.43 18.49 -3.91
N ARG A 31 0.69 18.07 -2.66
CA ARG A 31 2.02 18.22 -2.08
C ARG A 31 3.08 17.50 -2.91
N ALA A 32 2.80 16.28 -3.35
CA ALA A 32 3.74 15.52 -4.16
C ALA A 32 4.07 16.24 -5.47
N TYR A 33 3.09 16.86 -6.14
CA TYR A 33 3.34 17.64 -7.36
C TYR A 33 4.27 18.83 -7.11
N GLU A 34 4.07 19.59 -6.02
CA GLU A 34 4.91 20.75 -5.66
C GLU A 34 6.40 20.38 -5.54
N ILE A 35 6.68 19.17 -5.04
CA ILE A 35 8.03 18.72 -4.69
C ILE A 35 8.61 17.70 -5.69
N SER A 36 7.78 17.26 -6.66
CA SER A 36 8.09 16.16 -7.59
C SER A 36 9.25 16.43 -8.55
N ARG A 37 9.47 17.69 -8.95
CA ARG A 37 10.47 18.08 -9.97
C ARG A 37 10.44 17.22 -11.26
N GLY A 38 9.25 16.78 -11.70
CA GLY A 38 9.08 16.03 -12.95
C GLY A 38 8.86 14.52 -12.79
N LEU A 39 8.78 14.01 -11.56
CA LEU A 39 8.31 12.64 -11.30
C LEU A 39 6.87 12.46 -11.79
N MET A 40 6.55 11.26 -12.28
CA MET A 40 5.19 10.91 -12.63
C MET A 40 4.40 10.61 -11.36
N ILE A 41 3.45 11.50 -11.04
CA ILE A 41 2.52 11.34 -9.92
C ILE A 41 1.15 10.95 -10.47
N LYS A 42 0.49 10.00 -9.82
CA LYS A 42 -0.91 9.68 -10.07
C LYS A 42 -1.65 9.53 -8.76
N GLU A 43 -2.68 10.36 -8.57
CA GLU A 43 -3.62 10.20 -7.48
C GLU A 43 -4.49 8.95 -7.66
N THR A 44 -4.85 8.34 -6.54
CA THR A 44 -5.70 7.16 -6.44
C THR A 44 -6.64 7.31 -5.26
N CYS A 45 -7.67 6.45 -5.18
CA CYS A 45 -8.61 6.47 -4.07
C CYS A 45 -7.99 6.17 -2.69
N PHE A 46 -6.77 5.61 -2.64
CA PHE A 46 -6.12 5.21 -1.39
C PHE A 46 -4.82 5.99 -1.10
N GLY A 47 -4.47 6.98 -1.94
CA GLY A 47 -3.20 7.70 -1.88
C GLY A 47 -2.66 7.98 -3.27
N LEU A 48 -1.38 7.71 -3.53
CA LEU A 48 -0.73 8.05 -4.80
C LEU A 48 0.24 6.98 -5.31
N GLN A 49 0.47 7.00 -6.63
CA GLN A 49 1.56 6.28 -7.28
C GLN A 49 2.62 7.28 -7.71
N ILE A 50 3.89 6.96 -7.43
CA ILE A 50 5.04 7.79 -7.79
C ILE A 50 5.97 6.94 -8.64
N THR A 51 6.32 7.42 -9.83
CA THR A 51 7.32 6.79 -10.71
C THR A 51 8.43 7.76 -11.09
N GLY A 52 9.68 7.29 -10.98
CA GLY A 52 10.86 7.96 -11.50
C GLY A 52 12.14 7.34 -10.95
N MET A 53 13.24 8.09 -10.91
CA MET A 53 14.52 7.56 -10.44
C MET A 53 14.45 7.22 -8.94
N PRO A 54 15.11 6.12 -8.49
CA PRO A 54 15.00 5.64 -7.11
C PRO A 54 15.23 6.70 -6.04
N ASP A 55 16.29 7.50 -6.19
CA ASP A 55 16.67 8.51 -5.20
C ASP A 55 15.68 9.68 -5.14
N GLU A 56 15.13 10.07 -6.30
CA GLU A 56 14.13 11.13 -6.38
C GLU A 56 12.79 10.69 -5.77
N VAL A 57 12.38 9.45 -6.07
CA VAL A 57 11.18 8.85 -5.48
C VAL A 57 11.34 8.72 -3.95
N ALA A 58 12.51 8.27 -3.49
CA ALA A 58 12.81 8.16 -2.06
C ALA A 58 12.77 9.54 -1.36
N ARG A 59 13.36 10.57 -1.98
CA ARG A 59 13.32 11.95 -1.47
C ARG A 59 11.89 12.45 -1.30
N VAL A 60 11.07 12.34 -2.35
CA VAL A 60 9.67 12.80 -2.29
C VAL A 60 8.89 12.03 -1.24
N ILE A 61 9.05 10.71 -1.14
CA ILE A 61 8.38 9.91 -0.12
C ILE A 61 8.79 10.33 1.30
N ALA A 62 10.08 10.60 1.53
CA ALA A 62 10.57 11.05 2.83
C ALA A 62 9.91 12.38 3.24
N GLU A 63 9.78 13.31 2.30
CA GLU A 63 9.11 14.60 2.53
C GLU A 63 7.60 14.44 2.72
N LEU A 64 6.93 13.60 1.94
CA LEU A 64 5.49 13.34 2.13
C LEU A 64 5.19 12.77 3.52
N ARG A 65 6.05 11.89 4.03
CA ARG A 65 5.91 11.32 5.38
C ARG A 65 6.01 12.35 6.50
N THR A 66 6.61 13.52 6.28
CA THR A 66 6.66 14.55 7.33
C THR A 66 5.31 15.23 7.54
N LEU A 67 4.37 15.12 6.58
CA LEU A 67 3.02 15.66 6.73
C LEU A 67 2.22 14.89 7.77
N ASP A 68 2.35 13.57 7.76
CA ASP A 68 1.68 12.68 8.70
C ASP A 68 2.49 11.38 8.90
N PRO A 69 3.43 11.37 9.87
CA PRO A 69 4.40 10.29 10.05
C PRO A 69 3.78 8.92 10.39
N SER A 70 2.62 8.90 11.05
CA SER A 70 1.98 7.65 11.51
C SER A 70 1.05 7.03 10.48
N HIS A 71 0.63 7.78 9.45
CA HIS A 71 -0.49 7.39 8.59
C HIS A 71 -0.11 7.22 7.11
N ILE A 72 1.17 7.36 6.75
CA ILE A 72 1.66 7.27 5.37
C ILE A 72 2.52 6.01 5.16
N PHE A 73 2.00 5.08 4.37
CA PHE A 73 2.61 3.76 4.14
C PHE A 73 3.05 3.60 2.70
N VAL A 74 4.14 2.86 2.45
CA VAL A 74 4.69 2.72 1.10
C VAL A 74 4.98 1.26 0.79
N LYS A 75 4.65 0.84 -0.42
CA LYS A 75 5.07 -0.45 -0.98
C LYS A 75 5.46 -0.34 -2.45
N ASP A 76 6.12 -1.39 -2.93
CA ASP A 76 6.42 -1.54 -4.35
C ASP A 76 5.16 -1.82 -5.17
N ARG A 77 5.06 -1.13 -6.31
CA ARG A 77 3.98 -1.33 -7.29
C ARG A 77 4.46 -1.98 -8.58
N GLY A 78 5.75 -1.86 -8.90
CA GLY A 78 6.41 -2.50 -10.05
C GLY A 78 6.13 -1.83 -11.39
N PHE A 79 4.87 -1.83 -11.85
CA PHE A 79 4.50 -1.22 -13.13
C PHE A 79 4.05 0.23 -12.96
N PRO A 80 4.47 1.15 -13.84
CA PRO A 80 4.02 2.53 -13.82
C PRO A 80 2.53 2.66 -14.15
N PRO A 81 1.91 3.78 -13.75
CA PRO A 81 0.57 4.12 -14.18
C PRO A 81 0.41 4.03 -15.70
N GLY A 82 -0.65 3.33 -16.16
CA GLY A 82 -0.96 3.25 -17.59
C GLY A 82 -0.14 2.22 -18.38
N ASP A 83 0.79 1.49 -17.75
CA ASP A 83 1.61 0.49 -18.43
C ASP A 83 0.75 -0.54 -19.19
N PRO A 84 0.96 -0.74 -20.50
CA PRO A 84 0.12 -1.59 -21.33
C PRO A 84 0.12 -3.06 -20.90
N ARG A 85 1.14 -3.51 -20.17
CA ARG A 85 1.24 -4.88 -19.66
C ARG A 85 0.28 -5.17 -18.49
N ARG A 86 -0.22 -4.12 -17.82
CA ARG A 86 -1.02 -4.26 -16.59
C ARG A 86 -2.30 -3.41 -16.58
N CYS A 87 -2.34 -2.32 -17.32
CA CYS A 87 -3.45 -1.38 -17.27
C CYS A 87 -4.73 -1.99 -17.86
N ARG A 88 -5.79 -2.04 -17.05
CA ARG A 88 -7.11 -2.51 -17.49
C ARG A 88 -7.70 -1.69 -18.65
N ALA A 89 -7.27 -0.44 -18.84
CA ALA A 89 -7.75 0.37 -19.95
C ALA A 89 -7.37 -0.25 -21.31
N ASN A 90 -6.26 -1.00 -21.35
CA ASN A 90 -5.77 -1.68 -22.55
C ASN A 90 -6.21 -3.14 -22.62
N LEU A 91 -6.35 -3.82 -21.47
CA LEU A 91 -6.61 -5.26 -21.39
C LEU A 91 -8.06 -5.62 -21.05
N GLY A 92 -8.87 -4.66 -20.61
CA GLY A 92 -10.19 -4.91 -20.02
C GLY A 92 -10.13 -5.59 -18.65
N GLY A 93 -11.28 -6.06 -18.16
CA GLY A 93 -11.38 -6.91 -16.97
C GLY A 93 -11.34 -6.21 -15.61
N ALA A 94 -11.15 -7.01 -14.55
CA ALA A 94 -11.14 -6.58 -13.16
C ALA A 94 -10.02 -5.58 -12.85
N ARG A 95 -10.21 -4.74 -11.83
CA ARG A 95 -9.23 -3.71 -11.43
C ARG A 95 -8.02 -4.38 -10.75
N PRO A 96 -6.86 -4.53 -11.40
CA PRO A 96 -5.80 -5.37 -10.87
C PRO A 96 -5.19 -4.75 -9.60
N GLY A 97 -5.21 -5.51 -8.51
CA GLY A 97 -4.73 -5.08 -7.19
C GLY A 97 -5.72 -4.26 -6.36
N TYR A 98 -6.89 -3.87 -6.90
CA TYR A 98 -7.85 -3.02 -6.18
C TYR A 98 -8.37 -3.67 -4.90
N TYR A 99 -8.85 -4.92 -4.96
CA TYR A 99 -9.32 -5.66 -3.78
C TYR A 99 -8.20 -5.91 -2.76
N GLY A 100 -6.97 -6.10 -3.23
CA GLY A 100 -5.81 -6.20 -2.35
C GLY A 100 -5.58 -4.89 -1.58
N HIS A 101 -5.65 -3.75 -2.27
CA HIS A 101 -5.51 -2.43 -1.64
C HIS A 101 -6.64 -2.14 -0.65
N GLU A 102 -7.88 -2.51 -0.98
CA GLU A 102 -9.03 -2.37 -0.08
C GLU A 102 -8.83 -3.16 1.22
N PHE A 103 -8.39 -4.41 1.11
CA PHE A 103 -8.08 -5.25 2.26
C PHE A 103 -6.89 -4.69 3.08
N GLU A 104 -5.82 -4.27 2.42
CA GLU A 104 -4.63 -3.70 3.08
C GLU A 104 -4.98 -2.44 3.87
N VAL A 105 -5.74 -1.51 3.28
CA VAL A 105 -6.15 -0.26 3.92
C VAL A 105 -7.01 -0.53 5.17
N ALA A 106 -7.83 -1.57 5.16
CA ALA A 106 -8.57 -1.99 6.36
C ALA A 106 -7.65 -2.39 7.53
N LEU A 107 -6.44 -2.88 7.24
CA LEU A 107 -5.44 -3.25 8.26
C LEU A 107 -4.57 -2.06 8.69
N LEU A 108 -4.28 -1.12 7.79
CA LEU A 108 -3.41 0.03 8.06
C LEU A 108 -3.87 0.84 9.27
N ARG A 109 -5.19 0.99 9.48
CA ARG A 109 -5.77 1.71 10.64
C ARG A 109 -5.27 1.23 12.00
N TYR A 110 -5.03 -0.08 12.14
CA TYR A 110 -4.53 -0.64 13.38
C TYR A 110 -3.05 -0.34 13.57
N ILE A 111 -2.30 -0.30 12.48
CA ILE A 111 -0.89 0.07 12.47
C ILE A 111 -0.75 1.56 12.81
N SER A 112 -1.51 2.42 12.14
CA SER A 112 -1.55 3.86 12.40
C SER A 112 -1.82 4.17 13.87
N ARG A 113 -2.87 3.57 14.45
CA ARG A 113 -3.20 3.72 15.88
C ARG A 113 -2.06 3.25 16.79
N GLY A 114 -1.36 2.19 16.42
CA GLY A 114 -0.18 1.72 17.13
C GLY A 114 0.96 2.74 17.09
N LEU A 115 1.24 3.29 15.91
CA LEU A 115 2.28 4.31 15.70
C LEU A 115 1.97 5.60 16.46
N ASP A 116 0.72 6.08 16.44
CA ASP A 116 0.29 7.24 17.23
C ASP A 116 0.48 7.01 18.72
N ARG A 117 0.14 5.82 19.21
CA ARG A 117 0.32 5.49 20.61
C ARG A 117 1.81 5.44 20.99
N ILE A 118 2.66 4.92 20.10
CA ILE A 118 4.12 4.94 20.28
C ILE A 118 4.62 6.38 20.33
N ALA A 119 4.18 7.23 19.40
CA ALA A 119 4.58 8.63 19.33
C ALA A 119 4.13 9.44 20.56
N ALA A 120 2.92 9.18 21.06
CA ALA A 120 2.38 9.84 22.26
C ALA A 120 3.00 9.34 23.58
N CYS A 121 3.50 8.10 23.61
CA CYS A 121 4.20 7.54 24.76
C CYS A 121 5.68 7.94 24.71
N GLU A 122 5.98 9.21 25.01
CA GLU A 122 7.34 9.60 25.33
C GLU A 122 7.79 8.90 26.63
N LYS A 123 8.71 7.93 26.49
CA LYS A 123 9.66 7.43 27.51
C LYS A 123 9.29 6.27 28.44
N ASP A 124 8.03 5.96 28.73
CA ASP A 124 7.72 4.88 29.70
C ASP A 124 7.54 3.46 29.09
N GLY A 125 7.68 3.35 27.77
CA GLY A 125 7.51 2.08 27.07
C GLY A 125 6.04 1.65 27.01
N LEU A 126 5.58 1.27 25.82
CA LEU A 126 4.30 0.58 25.71
C LEU A 126 4.41 -0.77 26.43
N PRO A 127 3.45 -1.14 27.30
CA PRO A 127 3.41 -2.49 27.81
C PRO A 127 3.37 -3.43 26.60
N ALA A 128 4.19 -4.49 26.65
CA ALA A 128 4.22 -5.47 25.58
C ALA A 128 2.78 -5.94 25.31
N PRO A 129 2.36 -6.01 24.03
CA PRO A 129 1.02 -6.48 23.72
C PRO A 129 0.83 -7.85 24.38
N GLU A 130 -0.34 -8.05 25.00
CA GLU A 130 -0.66 -9.34 25.60
C GLU A 130 -0.46 -10.42 24.54
N ALA A 131 0.34 -11.44 24.88
CA ALA A 131 0.57 -12.55 23.97
C ALA A 131 -0.81 -13.10 23.59
N PRO A 132 -1.10 -13.23 22.28
CA PRO A 132 -2.42 -13.67 21.87
C PRO A 132 -2.70 -15.03 22.51
N PRO A 133 -3.94 -15.29 22.96
CA PRO A 133 -4.24 -16.49 23.73
C PRO A 133 -3.82 -17.71 22.91
N LYS A 134 -2.98 -18.58 23.49
CA LYS A 134 -2.44 -19.78 22.82
C LYS A 134 -3.54 -20.60 22.13
N LYS A 135 -4.77 -20.54 22.65
CA LYS A 135 -5.96 -21.21 22.10
C LYS A 135 -6.35 -20.77 20.67
N LEU A 136 -6.02 -19.55 20.23
CA LEU A 136 -6.44 -19.05 18.91
C LEU A 136 -5.72 -19.75 17.74
N TYR A 137 -4.50 -20.26 17.97
CA TYR A 137 -3.67 -20.90 16.93
C TYR A 137 -3.51 -22.42 17.12
N THR A 138 -4.05 -22.98 18.20
CA THR A 138 -3.97 -24.43 18.46
C THR A 138 -5.02 -25.25 17.74
N THR A 139 -6.16 -24.65 17.39
CA THR A 139 -7.16 -25.32 16.55
C THR A 139 -6.72 -25.26 15.09
N ARG A 140 -5.73 -26.10 14.76
CA ARG A 140 -5.45 -26.44 13.36
C ARG A 140 -6.75 -26.95 12.74
N LEU A 141 -7.17 -26.37 11.63
CA LEU A 141 -8.34 -26.86 10.91
C LEU A 141 -8.06 -28.30 10.46
N ASP A 142 -8.93 -29.23 10.83
CA ASP A 142 -8.80 -30.63 10.40
C ASP A 142 -8.86 -30.71 8.87
N VAL A 143 -7.97 -31.51 8.28
CA VAL A 143 -7.82 -31.62 6.82
C VAL A 143 -9.11 -32.09 6.14
N LYS A 144 -9.90 -32.95 6.80
CA LYS A 144 -11.19 -33.42 6.24
C LYS A 144 -12.23 -32.30 6.28
N ARG A 145 -12.22 -31.47 7.32
CA ARG A 145 -13.10 -30.30 7.40
C ARG A 145 -12.73 -29.25 6.36
N LEU A 146 -11.44 -29.00 6.12
CA LEU A 146 -10.99 -28.10 5.07
C LEU A 146 -11.45 -28.58 3.68
N LYS A 147 -11.27 -29.87 3.37
CA LYS A 147 -11.76 -30.46 2.11
C LYS A 147 -13.26 -30.23 1.90
N LYS A 148 -14.09 -30.50 2.92
CA LYS A 148 -15.53 -30.26 2.85
C LYS A 148 -15.91 -28.81 2.56
N ILE A 149 -15.14 -27.85 3.06
CA ILE A 149 -15.40 -26.43 2.80
C ILE A 149 -15.04 -26.09 1.35
N ILE A 150 -13.91 -26.59 0.85
CA ILE A 150 -13.50 -26.39 -0.56
C ILE A 150 -14.55 -26.99 -1.51
N ASP A 151 -14.93 -28.25 -1.28
CA ASP A 151 -15.91 -28.98 -2.10
C ASP A 151 -17.32 -28.38 -2.04
N ALA A 152 -17.63 -27.55 -1.03
CA ALA A 152 -18.93 -26.88 -0.89
C ALA A 152 -18.96 -25.48 -1.52
N GLU A 153 -17.81 -24.83 -1.69
CA GLU A 153 -17.66 -23.50 -2.28
C GLU A 153 -17.34 -23.55 -3.78
N GLU A 154 -16.76 -24.64 -4.28
CA GLU A 154 -16.63 -24.92 -5.72
C GLU A 154 -17.84 -25.76 -6.21
N PRO A 155 -18.83 -25.16 -6.91
CA PRO A 155 -19.89 -25.92 -7.57
C PRO A 155 -19.41 -26.70 -8.80
#